data_AF-A0A7C5VIR0-F1
#
_entry.id   AF-A0A7C5VIR0-F1
#
_cell.length_a   1.000
_cell.length_b   1.000
_cell.length_c   1.000
_cell.angle_alpha   90.00
_cell.angle_beta   90.00
_cell.angle_gamma   90.00
#
_symmetry.space_group_name_H-M   'P 1'
#
loop_
_entity.id
_entity.type
_entity.pdbx_description
1 polymer ?
#
loop_
_entity_poly.entity_id
_entity_poly.type
_entity_poly.pdbx_seq_one_letter_code
_entity_poly.pdbx_strand_id
1 'polypeptide(L)' 'MKKVWYILKKELIVYFTTPVAYITMFAFLVISGYLFHFYIAYTRISDMSRVLNNMIIAGMLISPLL' A
#
# COMPACT_ATOMS: atom_id res chain seq x y z
N MET A 1 28.34 7.28 -4.84
CA MET A 1 27.29 6.64 -4.01
C MET A 1 26.70 7.54 -2.90
N LYS A 2 27.50 8.33 -2.16
CA LYS A 2 26.98 9.22 -1.09
C LYS A 2 25.90 10.23 -1.51
N LYS A 3 25.98 10.76 -2.74
CA LYS A 3 24.99 11.71 -3.28
C LYS A 3 23.62 11.08 -3.55
N VAL A 4 23.59 9.85 -4.09
CA VAL A 4 22.35 9.11 -4.36
C VAL A 4 21.63 8.76 -3.07
N TRP A 5 22.38 8.32 -2.06
CA TRP A 5 21.84 8.04 -0.72
C TRP A 5 21.24 9.29 -0.05
N TYR A 6 21.89 10.45 -0.23
CA TYR A 6 21.39 11.70 0.32
C TYR A 6 20.06 12.13 -0.33
N ILE A 7 19.93 11.96 -1.64
CA ILE A 7 18.68 12.26 -2.38
C ILE A 7 17.55 11.33 -1.92
N LEU A 8 17.80 10.02 -1.92
CA LEU A 8 16.81 9.03 -1.44
C LEU A 8 16.34 9.32 -0.01
N LYS A 9 17.27 9.64 0.90
CA LYS A 9 16.91 9.94 2.29
C LYS A 9 16.08 11.23 2.40
N LYS A 10 16.39 12.24 1.59
CA LYS A 10 15.64 13.50 1.55
C LYS A 10 14.22 13.27 1.04
N GLU A 11 14.06 12.56 -0.06
CA GLU A 11 12.75 12.27 -0.66
C GLU A 11 11.89 11.38 0.25
N LEU A 12 12.50 10.37 0.88
CA LEU A 12 11.81 9.50 1.83
C LEU A 12 11.28 10.29 3.02
N ILE A 13 12.08 11.20 3.58
CA ILE A 13 11.65 12.05 4.70
C ILE A 13 10.51 12.96 4.26
N VAL A 14 10.64 13.62 3.10
CA VAL A 14 9.58 14.49 2.55
C VAL A 14 8.27 13.72 2.37
N TYR A 15 8.34 12.50 1.83
CA TYR A 15 7.21 11.61 1.62
C TYR A 15 6.53 11.20 2.93
N PHE A 16 7.28 10.90 3.98
CA PHE A 16 6.69 10.58 5.29
C PHE A 16 6.28 11.81 6.10
N THR A 17 6.77 13.01 5.79
CA THR A 17 6.29 14.25 6.42
C THR A 17 5.01 14.80 5.79
N THR A 18 4.67 14.41 4.56
CA THR A 18 3.43 14.85 3.94
C THR A 18 2.23 14.07 4.50
N PRO A 19 1.13 14.76 4.85
CA PRO A 19 -0.08 14.10 5.38
C PRO A 19 -0.71 13.14 4.38
N VAL A 20 -0.42 13.33 3.09
CA VAL A 20 -0.87 12.49 1.99
C VAL A 20 -0.46 11.04 2.19
N ALA A 21 0.79 10.75 2.58
CA ALA A 21 1.28 9.37 2.72
C ALA A 21 0.50 8.58 3.79
N TYR A 22 0.14 9.23 4.90
CA TYR A 22 -0.66 8.59 5.94
C TYR A 22 -2.10 8.36 5.48
N ILE A 23 -2.67 9.28 4.72
CA ILE A 23 -4.02 9.14 4.16
C ILE A 23 -4.06 8.00 3.13
N THR A 24 -3.07 7.91 2.23
CA THR A 24 -2.99 6.80 1.27
C THR A 24 -2.75 5.48 1.98
N MET A 25 -1.88 5.44 2.99
CA MET A 25 -1.63 4.22 3.76
C MET A 25 -2.90 3.77 4.52
N PHE A 26 -3.64 4.70 5.12
CA PHE A 26 -4.90 4.42 5.78
C PHE A 26 -5.96 3.91 4.79
N ALA A 27 -6.16 4.61 3.67
CA ALA A 27 -7.11 4.20 2.64
C ALA A 27 -6.76 2.81 2.07
N PHE A 28 -5.47 2.55 1.82
CA PHE A 28 -4.99 1.26 1.36
C PHE A 28 -5.33 0.15 2.35
N LEU A 29 -5.05 0.33 3.64
CA LEU A 29 -5.37 -0.64 4.69
C LEU A 29 -6.87 -0.90 4.83
N VAL A 30 -7.70 0.14 4.75
CA VAL A 30 -9.17 0.02 4.84
C VAL A 30 -9.73 -0.77 3.67
N ILE A 31 -9.32 -0.43 2.44
CA ILE A 31 -9.77 -1.15 1.23
C ILE A 31 -9.33 -2.61 1.28
N SER A 32 -8.08 -2.85 1.67
CA SER A 32 -7.52 -4.18 1.91
C SER A 32 -8.38 -5.01 2.87
N GLY A 33 -8.67 -4.45 4.05
CA GLY A 33 -9.40 -5.14 5.10
C GLY A 33 -10.84 -5.44 4.68
N TYR A 34 -11.46 -4.49 3.97
CA TYR A 34 -12.80 -4.66 3.41
C TYR A 34 -12.85 -5.81 2.39
N LEU A 35 -11.91 -5.86 1.44
CA LEU A 35 -11.82 -6.92 0.45
C LEU A 35 -11.55 -8.29 1.10
N PHE A 36 -10.71 -8.34 2.13
CA PHE A 36 -10.44 -9.57 2.88
C PHE A 36 -11.67 -10.08 3.63
N HIS A 37 -12.40 -9.18 4.31
CA HIS A 37 -13.63 -9.53 5.00
C HIS A 37 -14.67 -10.08 4.02
N PHE A 38 -14.85 -9.42 2.88
CA PHE A 38 -15.73 -9.88 1.81
C PHE A 38 -15.29 -11.27 1.35
N TYR A 39 -14.02 -11.48 1.03
CA TYR A 39 -13.52 -12.79 0.59
C TYR A 39 -13.84 -13.92 1.56
N ILE A 40 -13.61 -13.73 2.86
CA ILE A 40 -13.95 -14.72 3.89
C ILE A 40 -15.47 -14.94 3.97
N ALA A 41 -16.26 -13.87 3.86
CA ALA A 41 -17.71 -13.94 3.93
C ALA A 41 -18.31 -14.81 2.80
N TYR A 42 -17.71 -14.82 1.60
CA TYR A 42 -18.21 -15.63 0.47
C TYR A 42 -17.56 -17.02 0.38
N THR A 43 -16.28 -17.13 0.68
CA THR A 43 -15.54 -18.39 0.46
C THR A 43 -15.44 -19.27 1.69
N ARG A 44 -15.64 -18.71 2.89
CA ARG A 44 -15.37 -19.37 4.19
C ARG A 44 -13.92 -19.88 4.34
N ILE A 45 -13.01 -19.41 3.48
CA ILE A 45 -11.60 -19.79 3.47
C ILE A 45 -10.79 -18.60 3.99
N SER A 46 -9.96 -18.82 5.01
CA SER A 46 -9.06 -17.81 5.56
C SER A 46 -7.68 -17.88 4.86
N ASP A 47 -7.67 -17.56 3.57
CA ASP A 47 -6.43 -17.49 2.77
C ASP A 47 -6.09 -16.03 2.45
N MET A 48 -4.87 -15.61 2.81
CA MET A 48 -4.36 -14.26 2.54
C MET A 48 -3.74 -14.13 1.14
N SER A 49 -3.44 -15.23 0.47
CA SER A 49 -2.72 -15.25 -0.82
C SER A 49 -3.46 -14.45 -1.91
N ARG A 50 -4.79 -14.59 -1.97
CA ARG A 50 -5.63 -13.82 -2.91
C ARG A 50 -5.71 -12.33 -2.59
N VAL A 51 -5.76 -11.96 -1.32
CA VAL A 51 -5.78 -10.55 -0.92
C VAL A 51 -4.45 -9.89 -1.21
N LEU A 52 -3.33 -10.57 -0.91
CA LEU A 52 -1.99 -10.10 -1.26
C LEU A 52 -1.81 -9.94 -2.78
N ASN A 53 -2.35 -10.86 -3.59
CA ASN A 53 -2.29 -10.74 -5.04
C ASN A 53 -3.06 -9.51 -5.55
N ASN A 54 -4.29 -9.30 -5.05
CA ASN A 54 -5.08 -8.11 -5.38
C ASN A 54 -4.43 -6.80 -4.90
N MET A 55 -3.76 -6.83 -3.75
CA MET A 55 -3.00 -5.67 -3.24
C MET A 55 -1.79 -5.33 -4.10
N ILE A 56 -1.07 -6.32 -4.62
CA ILE A 56 0.06 -6.09 -5.53
C ILE A 56 -0.44 -5.39 -6.79
N ILE A 57 -1.55 -5.87 -7.36
CA ILE A 57 -2.17 -5.25 -8.54
C ILE A 57 -2.60 -3.81 -8.24
N ALA A 58 -3.26 -3.57 -7.10
CA ALA A 58 -3.65 -2.23 -6.68
C ALA A 58 -2.44 -1.31 -6.44
N GLY A 59 -1.38 -1.83 -5.82
CA GLY A 59 -0.13 -1.11 -5.59
C GLY A 59 0.59 -0.74 -6.89
N MET A 60 0.59 -1.63 -7.88
CA MET A 60 1.15 -1.34 -9.22
C MET A 60 0.35 -0.29 -9.98
N LEU A 61 -0.96 -0.17 -9.73
CA LEU A 61 -1.80 0.87 -10.33
C LEU A 61 -1.60 2.24 -9.67
N ILE A 62 -1.29 2.26 -8.37
CA ILE A 62 -1.10 3.49 -7.57
C ILE A 62 0.35 3.99 -7.65
N SER A 63 1.32 3.11 -7.89
CA SER A 63 2.75 3.50 -7.97
C SER A 63 3.09 4.60 -8.99
N PRO A 64 2.36 4.82 -10.11
CA PRO A 64 2.63 5.94 -11.01
C PRO A 64 2.11 7.29 -10.47
N LEU A 65 1.25 7.29 -9.45
CA LEU A 65 0.64 8.48 -8.84
C LEU A 65 1.41 9.00 -7.61
N LEU A 66 2.38 8.22 -7.11
CA LEU A 66 3.20 8.50 -5.92
C LEU A 66 4.63 8.86 -6.34
#